data_AF-A0A139CQA5-F1
#
_entry.id   AF-A0A139CQA5-F1
#
_cell.length_a   1.000
_cell.length_b   1.000
_cell.length_c   1.000
_cell.angle_alpha   90.00
_cell.angle_beta   90.00
_cell.angle_gamma   90.00
#
_symmetry.space_group_name_H-M   'P 1'
#
loop_
_entity.id
_entity.type
_entity.pdbx_description
1 polymer ?
#
loop_
_entity_poly.entity_id
_entity_poly.type
_entity_poly.pdbx_seq_one_letter_code
_entity_poly.pdbx_strand_id
1 'polypeptide(L)' 'MREYRFFLTDIVEAIDEIEDFTSGMDFTEFLNDRKTQKAVVKNIEIIGEAGYECAG' A
#
# COMPACT_ATOMS: atom_id res chain seq x y z
N MET A 1 19.82 -8.42 -8.85
CA MET A 1 20.14 -7.42 -7.79
C MET A 1 19.44 -6.07 -8.01
N ARG A 2 19.30 -5.56 -9.25
CA ARG A 2 18.56 -4.31 -9.52
C ARG A 2 17.04 -4.45 -9.33
N GLU A 3 16.50 -5.65 -9.56
CA GLU A 3 15.06 -5.97 -9.43
C GLU A 3 14.57 -5.95 -7.98
N TYR A 4 15.32 -6.52 -7.03
CA TYR A 4 15.00 -6.43 -5.59
C TYR A 4 14.79 -5.00 -5.10
N ARG A 5 15.56 -4.04 -5.62
CA ARG A 5 15.38 -2.62 -5.27
C ARG A 5 14.08 -2.05 -5.83
N PHE A 6 13.63 -2.52 -6.99
CA PHE A 6 12.37 -2.09 -7.60
C PHE A 6 11.18 -2.55 -6.73
N PHE A 7 11.14 -3.84 -6.37
CA PHE A 7 10.09 -4.36 -5.49
C PHE A 7 10.08 -3.68 -4.11
N LEU A 8 11.25 -3.42 -3.53
CA LEU A 8 11.34 -2.69 -2.27
C LEU A 8 10.86 -1.24 -2.42
N THR A 9 11.11 -0.59 -3.56
CA THR A 9 10.59 0.74 -3.85
C THR A 9 9.07 0.72 -3.96
N ASP A 10 8.49 -0.22 -4.70
CA ASP A 10 7.02 -0.34 -4.83
C ASP A 10 6.35 -0.57 -3.47
N ILE A 11 6.96 -1.39 -2.61
CA ILE A 11 6.45 -1.63 -1.25
C ILE A 11 6.49 -0.35 -0.42
N VAL A 12 7.60 0.41 -0.46
CA VAL A 12 7.72 1.65 0.31
C VAL A 12 6.73 2.70 -0.20
N GLU A 13 6.62 2.88 -1.51
CA GLU A 13 5.67 3.82 -2.12
C GLU A 13 4.21 3.47 -1.74
N ALA A 14 3.85 2.18 -1.78
CA ALA A 14 2.52 1.73 -1.39
C ALA A 14 2.21 1.96 0.11
N ILE A 15 3.22 1.83 0.98
CA ILE A 15 3.07 2.13 2.41
C ILE A 15 2.89 3.64 2.62
N ASP A 16 3.73 4.47 2.01
CA ASP A 16 3.65 5.93 2.11
C ASP A 16 2.28 6.43 1.62
N GLU A 17 1.75 5.88 0.52
CA GLU A 17 0.40 6.20 0.04
C GLU A 17 -0.69 5.80 1.04
N ILE A 18 -0.59 4.63 1.69
CA ILE A 18 -1.56 4.22 2.72
C ILE A 18 -1.55 5.19 3.90
N GLU A 19 -0.36 5.60 4.36
CA GLU A 19 -0.22 6.59 5.43
C GLU A 19 -0.84 7.93 5.02
N ASP A 20 -0.57 8.41 3.80
CA ASP A 20 -1.15 9.65 3.27
C ASP A 20 -2.68 9.59 3.14
N PHE A 21 -3.24 8.49 2.64
CA PHE A 21 -4.69 8.34 2.49
C PHE A 21 -5.43 8.27 3.84
N THR A 22 -4.79 7.73 4.86
CA THR A 22 -5.38 7.55 6.19
C THR A 22 -4.98 8.64 7.19
N SER A 23 -4.09 9.56 6.79
CA SER A 23 -3.60 10.63 7.63
C SER A 23 -4.72 11.53 8.13
N GLY A 24 -4.81 11.69 9.45
CA GLY A 24 -5.82 12.51 10.10
C GLY A 24 -7.23 11.90 10.11
N MET A 25 -7.43 10.69 9.57
CA MET A 25 -8.69 9.97 9.66
C MET A 25 -8.77 9.17 10.95
N ASP A 26 -9.91 9.23 11.61
CA ASP A 26 -10.26 8.23 12.61
C ASP A 26 -10.87 6.96 11.97
N PHE A 27 -11.06 5.94 12.79
CA PHE A 27 -11.59 4.66 12.33
C PHE A 27 -13.00 4.75 11.74
N THR A 28 -13.85 5.62 12.29
CA THR A 28 -15.23 5.79 11.81
C THR A 28 -15.26 6.53 10.48
N GLU A 29 -14.41 7.54 10.31
CA GLU A 29 -14.22 8.24 9.03
C GLU A 29 -13.73 7.26 7.96
N PHE A 30 -12.72 6.44 8.28
CA PHE A 30 -12.23 5.39 7.39
C PHE A 30 -13.34 4.39 7.00
N LEU A 31 -14.14 3.91 7.96
CA LEU A 31 -15.24 2.98 7.69
C LEU A 31 -16.33 3.56 6.78
N ASN A 32 -16.53 4.88 6.80
CA ASN A 32 -17.51 5.55 5.97
C ASN A 32 -16.95 6.03 4.61
N ASP A 33 -15.62 6.05 4.43
CA ASP A 33 -14.98 6.40 3.17
C ASP A 33 -14.58 5.17 2.34
N ARG A 34 -15.51 4.73 1.48
CA ARG A 34 -15.30 3.60 0.56
C ARG A 34 -14.21 3.87 -0.48
N LYS A 35 -13.92 5.13 -0.83
CA LYS A 35 -12.86 5.46 -1.79
C LYS A 35 -11.50 5.17 -1.14
N THR A 36 -11.30 5.67 0.08
CA THR A 36 -10.07 5.46 0.84
C THR A 36 -9.84 3.99 1.16
N GLN A 37 -10.89 3.23 1.52
CA GLN A 37 -10.80 1.77 1.68
C GLN A 37 -10.29 1.07 0.41
N LYS A 38 -10.81 1.45 -0.76
CA LYS A 38 -10.36 0.86 -2.04
C LYS A 38 -8.91 1.20 -2.35
N ALA A 39 -8.48 2.42 -2.05
CA ALA A 39 -7.09 2.84 -2.24
C ALA A 39 -6.15 2.02 -1.32
N VAL A 40 -6.50 1.86 -0.04
CA VAL A 40 -5.73 1.05 0.91
C VAL A 40 -5.66 -0.43 0.46
N VAL A 41 -6.79 -1.02 0.07
CA VAL A 41 -6.81 -2.41 -0.44
C VAL A 41 -5.91 -2.55 -1.67
N LYS A 42 -5.95 -1.58 -2.60
CA LYS A 42 -5.11 -1.62 -3.80
C LYS A 42 -3.62 -1.57 -3.46
N ASN A 43 -3.21 -0.73 -2.51
CA ASN A 43 -1.81 -0.67 -2.08
C ASN A 43 -1.36 -1.93 -1.34
N ILE A 44 -2.25 -2.58 -0.58
CA ILE A 44 -1.96 -3.90 0.02
C ILE A 44 -1.75 -4.98 -1.06
N GLU A 45 -2.52 -4.96 -2.15
CA GLU A 45 -2.30 -5.87 -3.30
C GLU A 45 -0.90 -5.68 -3.91
N ILE A 46 -0.47 -4.43 -4.12
CA ILE A 46 0.85 -4.08 -4.66
C ILE A 46 1.96 -4.60 -3.75
N ILE A 47 1.85 -4.38 -2.43
CA ILE A 47 2.81 -4.89 -1.45
C ILE A 47 2.90 -6.41 -1.51
N GLY A 48 1.74 -7.09 -1.61
CA GLY A 48 1.68 -8.55 -1.70
C GLY A 48 2.32 -9.11 -2.97
N GLU A 49 2.07 -8.47 -4.12
CA GLU A 49 2.65 -8.84 -5.42
C GLU A 49 4.17 -8.65 -5.41
N ALA A 50 4.65 -7.46 -5.03
CA ALA A 50 6.08 -7.15 -4.95
C ALA A 50 6.81 -8.07 -3.94
N GLY A 51 6.19 -8.38 -2.80
CA GLY A 51 6.75 -9.30 -1.82
C GLY A 51 6.86 -10.74 -2.33
N TYR A 52 5.87 -11.20 -3.10
CA TYR A 52 5.88 -12.52 -3.72
C TYR A 52 6.95 -12.62 -4.83
N GLU A 53 7.01 -11.63 -5.72
CA GLU A 53 7.99 -11.60 -6.81
C GLU A 53 9.43 -11.45 -6.33
N CYS A 54 9.64 -10.71 -5.23
CA CYS A 54 10.94 -10.58 -4.59
C CYS A 54 11.44 -11.90 -3.97
N ALA A 55 10.55 -12.81 -3.58
CA ALA A 55 10.91 -14.06 -2.92
C ALA A 55 11.16 -15.23 -3.90
N GLY A 56 10.74 -15.08 -5.17
CA GLY A 56 10.97 -16.04 -6.26
C GLY A 56 12.33 -15.86 -6.93
#